data_AF-A0A1F8VHX0-F1
#
_entry.id   AF-A0A1F8VHX0-F1
#
_cell.length_a   1.000
_cell.length_b   1.000
_cell.length_c   1.000
_cell.angle_alpha   90.00
_cell.angle_beta   90.00
_cell.angle_gamma   90.00
#
_symmetry.space_group_name_H-M   'P 1'
#
loop_
_entity.id
_entity.type
_entity.pdbx_description
1 polymer ?
#
loop_
_entity_poly.entity_id
_entity_poly.type
_entity_poly.pdbx_seq_one_letter_code
_entity_poly.pdbx_strand_id
1 'polypeptide(L)'
;MPATELKVTPAGTVAGKLLLIPTGEQGPLLPHVQDWVTTKLKAKQPVKDVSNTVLVKGIKQWSAFEEKVGGKKVLTVFKIT
;
A
#
# COMPACT_ATOMS: atom_id res chain seq x y z
N MET A 1 8.36 7.21 10.45
CA MET A 1 7.02 7.82 10.39
C MET A 1 6.02 6.69 10.45
N PRO A 2 5.02 6.77 11.34
CA PRO A 2 3.98 5.76 11.46
C PRO A 2 3.19 5.60 10.17
N ALA A 3 2.79 4.36 9.91
CA ALA A 3 2.13 3.93 8.69
C ALA A 3 0.88 3.12 9.06
N THR A 4 -0.30 3.59 8.69
CA THR A 4 -1.56 2.84 8.91
C THR A 4 -1.92 2.10 7.64
N GLU A 5 -2.13 0.79 7.72
CA GLU A 5 -2.65 0.04 6.57
C GLU A 5 -4.04 0.57 6.17
N LEU A 6 -4.25 0.79 4.88
CA LEU A 6 -5.51 1.24 4.33
C LEU A 6 -6.03 0.21 3.35
N LYS A 7 -7.29 -0.18 3.57
CA LYS A 7 -8.02 -0.92 2.56
C LYS A 7 -8.50 0.06 1.50
N VAL A 8 -8.16 -0.23 0.25
CA VAL A 8 -8.44 0.63 -0.88
C VAL A 8 -9.15 -0.14 -1.98
N THR A 9 -10.00 0.55 -2.72
CA THR A 9 -10.63 0.02 -3.93
C THR A 9 -10.12 0.79 -5.14
N PRO A 10 -9.71 0.10 -6.22
CA PRO A 10 -9.35 0.76 -7.46
C PRO A 10 -10.57 1.46 -8.06
N ALA A 11 -10.41 2.75 -8.34
CA ALA A 11 -11.47 3.62 -8.87
C ALA A 11 -11.20 4.10 -10.29
N GLY A 12 -10.11 3.64 -10.92
CA GLY A 12 -9.73 3.96 -12.29
C GLY A 12 -8.26 4.39 -12.39
N THR A 13 -7.93 5.11 -13.45
CA THR A 13 -6.58 5.64 -13.70
C THR A 13 -6.67 7.15 -13.89
N VAL A 14 -5.85 7.90 -13.15
CA VAL A 14 -5.74 9.37 -13.26
C VAL A 14 -4.32 9.71 -13.64
N ALA A 15 -4.13 10.43 -14.74
CA ALA A 15 -2.81 10.83 -15.25
C ALA A 15 -1.82 9.65 -15.39
N GLY A 16 -2.31 8.48 -15.83
CA GLY A 16 -1.50 7.27 -15.98
C GLY A 16 -1.17 6.53 -14.67
N LYS A 17 -1.67 7.00 -13.52
CA LYS A 17 -1.52 6.35 -12.21
C LYS A 17 -2.83 5.72 -11.75
N LEU A 18 -2.77 4.56 -11.10
CA LEU A 18 -3.95 3.89 -10.58
C LEU A 18 -4.56 4.71 -9.43
N LEU A 19 -5.79 5.16 -9.57
CA LEU A 19 -6.51 5.86 -8.52
C LEU A 19 -7.11 4.83 -7.55
N LEU A 20 -6.76 4.98 -6.28
CA LEU A 20 -7.18 4.15 -5.18
C LEU A 20 -8.02 5.00 -4.24
N ILE A 21 -9.22 4.52 -3.91
CA ILE A 21 -10.11 5.17 -2.94
C ILE A 21 -10.07 4.34 -1.66
N PRO A 22 -9.66 4.93 -0.52
CA PRO A 22 -9.75 4.24 0.76
C PRO A 22 -11.20 3.94 1.10
N THR A 23 -11.50 2.71 1.49
CA THR A 23 -12.87 2.27 1.82
C THR A 23 -13.31 2.70 3.21
N GLY A 24 -12.41 3.33 3.98
CA GLY A 24 -12.63 3.71 5.38
C GLY A 24 -12.20 2.63 6.38
N GLU A 25 -11.99 1.39 5.93
CA GLU A 25 -11.42 0.34 6.76
C GLU A 25 -9.90 0.52 6.86
N GLN A 26 -9.42 0.71 8.09
CA GLN A 26 -8.00 0.84 8.41
C GLN A 26 -7.53 -0.45 9.07
N GLY A 27 -6.40 -0.96 8.61
CA GLY A 27 -5.73 -2.09 9.22
C GLY A 27 -4.83 -1.67 10.38
N PRO A 28 -3.89 -2.54 10.78
CA PRO A 28 -2.99 -2.25 11.88
C PRO A 28 -2.14 -1.00 11.63
N LEU A 29 -1.96 -0.21 12.69
CA LEU A 29 -0.98 0.86 12.72
C LEU A 29 0.41 0.26 12.91
N LEU A 30 1.32 0.57 12.00
CA LEU A 30 2.72 0.18 12.06
C LEU A 30 3.57 1.39 12.49
N PRO A 31 4.55 1.19 13.38
CA PRO A 31 5.51 2.25 13.74
C PRO A 31 6.30 2.75 12.52
N HIS A 32 6.68 1.83 11.63
CA HIS A 32 7.33 2.12 10.36
C HIS A 32 6.83 1.16 9.27
N VAL A 33 6.57 1.69 8.06
CA VAL A 33 6.23 0.84 6.91
C VAL A 33 7.33 -0.16 6.56
N GLN A 34 8.57 0.15 6.93
CA GLN A 34 9.73 -0.72 6.75
C GLN A 34 9.65 -2.00 7.59
N ASP A 35 8.96 -1.99 8.74
CA ASP A 35 8.74 -3.20 9.54
C ASP A 35 7.88 -4.21 8.77
N TRP A 36 6.86 -3.73 8.07
CA TRP A 36 6.03 -4.57 7.20
C TRP A 36 6.82 -5.11 6.01
N VAL A 37 7.56 -4.25 5.30
CA VAL A 37 8.42 -4.68 4.19
C VAL A 37 9.43 -5.74 4.66
N THR A 38 10.08 -5.52 5.80
CA THR A 38 11.06 -6.45 6.37
C THR A 38 10.41 -7.78 6.77
N THR A 39 9.20 -7.74 7.32
CA THR A 39 8.43 -8.95 7.67
C THR A 39 8.10 -9.77 6.43
N LYS A 40 7.68 -9.12 5.35
CA LYS A 40 7.39 -9.77 4.06
C LYS A 40 8.64 -10.36 3.41
N LEU A 41 9.74 -9.60 3.41
CA LEU A 41 11.03 -10.09 2.92
C LEU A 41 11.53 -11.30 3.72
N LYS A 42 11.38 -11.29 5.06
CA LYS A 42 11.67 -12.45 5.92
C LYS A 42 10.79 -13.66 5.59
N ALA A 43 9.52 -13.42 5.23
CA ALA A 43 8.60 -14.44 4.75
C ALA A 43 8.88 -14.90 3.30
N LYS A 44 10.01 -14.47 2.70
CA LYS A 44 10.38 -14.72 1.29
C LYS A 44 9.32 -14.26 0.29
N GLN A 45 8.52 -13.27 0.66
CA GLN A 45 7.53 -12.65 -0.22
C GLN A 45 8.19 -11.45 -0.91
N PRO A 46 8.28 -11.44 -2.25
CA PRO A 46 8.82 -10.30 -2.97
C PRO A 46 7.83 -9.14 -2.88
N VAL A 47 8.32 -8.00 -2.38
CA VAL A 47 7.58 -6.76 -2.25
C VAL A 47 8.18 -5.72 -3.17
N LYS A 48 7.33 -5.02 -3.92
CA LYS A 48 7.72 -3.96 -4.85
C LYS A 48 7.04 -2.66 -4.46
N ASP A 49 7.80 -1.58 -4.32
CA ASP A 49 7.21 -0.25 -4.18
C ASP A 49 6.56 0.18 -5.49
N VAL A 50 5.28 0.52 -5.41
CA VAL A 50 4.44 1.02 -6.51
C VAL A 50 3.79 2.35 -6.13
N SER A 51 4.33 3.03 -5.11
CA SER A 51 3.86 4.31 -4.57
C SER A 51 3.81 5.37 -5.67
N ASN A 52 4.78 5.36 -6.58
CA ASN A 52 4.85 6.30 -7.71
C ASN A 52 3.81 6.05 -8.81
N THR A 53 3.25 4.84 -8.87
CA THR A 53 2.27 4.43 -9.90
C THR A 53 0.83 4.47 -9.42
N VAL A 54 0.60 4.78 -8.14
CA VAL A 54 -0.75 4.86 -7.58
C VAL A 54 -1.00 6.22 -6.93
N LEU A 55 -2.26 6.66 -6.97
CA LEU A 55 -2.75 7.86 -6.32
C LEU A 55 -3.81 7.46 -5.33
N VAL A 56 -3.68 7.87 -4.06
CA VAL A 56 -4.68 7.59 -3.04
C VAL A 56 -5.50 8.84 -2.79
N LYS A 57 -6.81 8.77 -3.08
CA LYS A 57 -7.70 9.92 -2.93
C LYS A 57 -7.82 10.33 -1.46
N GLY A 58 -7.61 11.60 -1.16
CA GLY A 58 -7.81 12.17 0.18
C GLY A 58 -6.68 11.90 1.18
N ILE A 59 -5.55 11.33 0.74
CA ILE A 59 -4.39 11.09 1.58
C ILE A 59 -3.24 12.00 1.12
N LYS A 60 -2.67 12.78 2.05
CA LYS A 60 -1.55 13.68 1.73
C LYS A 60 -0.25 12.92 1.43
N GLN A 61 0.01 11.87 2.21
CA GLN A 61 1.21 11.06 2.08
C GLN A 61 0.83 9.59 2.22
N TRP A 62 1.20 8.79 1.23
CA TRP A 62 0.92 7.36 1.20
C TRP A 62 2.13 6.60 0.69
N SER A 63 2.16 5.30 0.98
CA SER A 63 3.06 4.35 0.36
C SER A 63 2.27 3.15 -0.10
N ALA A 64 2.54 2.64 -1.29
CA ALA A 64 1.85 1.49 -1.84
C ALA A 64 2.87 0.44 -2.26
N PHE A 65 2.60 -0.78 -1.86
CA PHE A 65 3.46 -1.92 -2.13
C PHE A 65 2.67 -3.03 -2.80
N GLU A 66 3.23 -3.59 -3.86
CA GLU A 66 2.73 -4.79 -4.51
C GLU A 66 3.53 -5.99 -3.99
N GLU A 67 2.84 -6.98 -3.43
CA GLU A 67 3.44 -8.24 -2.99
C GLU A 67 2.91 -9.41 -3.82
N LYS A 68 3.71 -10.47 -3.98
CA LYS A 68 3.29 -11.68 -4.67
C LYS A 68 2.98 -12.78 -3.67
N VAL A 69 1.70 -13.06 -3.45
CA VAL A 69 1.22 -14.12 -2.53
C VAL A 69 0.56 -15.22 -3.35
N GLY A 70 1.10 -16.44 -3.30
CA GLY A 70 0.53 -17.59 -4.00
C GLY A 70 0.37 -17.41 -5.52
N GLY A 71 1.26 -16.63 -6.15
CA GLY A 71 1.20 -16.31 -7.58
C GLY A 71 0.33 -15.11 -7.95
N LYS A 72 -0.47 -14.58 -7.01
CA LYS A 72 -1.30 -13.38 -7.20
C LYS A 72 -0.58 -12.14 -6.69
N LYS A 73 -0.75 -11.03 -7.41
CA LYS A 73 -0.29 -9.70 -6.97
C LYS A 73 -1.33 -9.11 -6.02
N VAL A 74 -0.91 -8.78 -4.81
CA VAL A 74 -1.73 -8.10 -3.80
C VAL A 74 -1.15 -6.72 -3.61
N LEU A 75 -2.00 -5.70 -3.67
CA LEU A 75 -1.60 -4.31 -3.49
C LEU A 75 -2.00 -3.83 -2.10
N THR A 76 -1.02 -3.42 -1.31
CA THR A 76 -1.18 -2.96 0.06
C THR A 76 -0.81 -1.48 0.14
N VAL A 77 -1.71 -0.66 0.65
CA VAL A 77 -1.51 0.80 0.76
C VAL A 77 -1.41 1.18 2.22
N PHE A 78 -0.51 2.11 2.52
CA PHE A 78 -0.31 2.68 3.82
C PHE A 78 -0.53 4.19 3.78
N LYS A 79 -1.26 4.71 4.75
CA LYS A 79 -1.31 6.13 5.08
C LYS A 79 -0.10 6.48 5.92
N ILE A 80 0.71 7.42 5.46
CA ILE A 80 1.80 7.96 6.26
C ILE A 80 1.30 9.23 6.94
N THR A 81 1.51 9.33 8.24
CA THR A 81 1.12 10.48 9.08
C THR A 81 2.34 11.15 9.69
#